data_AF-A0A7Y6WZ98-F1
#
_entry.id   AF-A0A7Y6WZ98-F1
#
_cell.length_a   1.000
_cell.length_b   1.000
_cell.length_c   1.000
_cell.angle_alpha   90.00
_cell.angle_beta   90.00
_cell.angle_gamma   90.00
#
_symmetry.space_group_name_H-M   'P 1'
#
loop_
_entity.id
_entity.type
_entity.pdbx_description
1 polymer ?
#
loop_
_entity_poly.entity_id
_entity_poly.type
_entity_poly.pdbx_seq_one_letter_code
_entity_poly.pdbx_strand_id
1 'polypeptide(L)'
;MAPDAPQDEVDVAIVGGGVGGCYLGYRLLAGVTPHGHSPLAALRQGREQLRVGLYESTGRLGGRLWSVRLPGLPDVAADLGGMRFHDQLHLVADLIQHLGLADQVTDFSFGQPENFAYLRGRRFRQRELETTALARSATPLPYRLRSAERLLGPSGLEQHVTDTALPGFSGLRARYHAAFERQAWEDVTASEREYTQCKAAARIDGAPLHALSWRTLLGQVLGQEAIQLVKDAGGYDNLAANGNVADWLDVLFHAPIDGRYRRLLGGFDALPLALHARYRAAGGTTWPHHHLRRLDRHPGAGDMPAYTLHFAAPEGGRARRVRARCVLLALPQHALESLDPDTFLFEDAALNRNLRGVRAVPAVKLFLAYPSPWWEQTGVSRGRSTTDLPLRQLWYWAGGDTQRPPAVLLASYTSGTDAAYWSGLRAGELYPDAKGPREAPSLPADAPASRRMVERAHAMLLELHGVQDAPWPVAARCQDWSDAPHGGGWHVWREHHVSGDIIPAMRKPLADEQVFIVSDCWSHDPGSVHGTLATAECTLQDHLGLGWPGWLRHEGTRLGPRGTAKRIPSRGGV
;
A
#
# COMPACT_ATOMS: atom_id res chain seq x y z
N MET A 1 -35.93 -2.89 26.52
CA MET A 1 -35.15 -3.57 25.46
C MET A 1 -34.37 -4.69 26.10
N ALA A 2 -34.42 -5.92 25.57
CA ALA A 2 -33.53 -6.98 26.02
C ALA A 2 -32.07 -6.50 25.91
N PRO A 3 -31.21 -6.80 26.89
CA PRO A 3 -29.81 -6.33 26.91
C PRO A 3 -28.99 -6.79 25.69
N ASP A 4 -29.52 -7.74 24.92
CA ASP A 4 -28.88 -8.37 23.76
C ASP A 4 -29.38 -7.93 22.37
N ALA A 5 -30.38 -7.04 22.29
CA ALA A 5 -30.94 -6.63 20.99
C ALA A 5 -29.99 -5.69 20.21
N PRO A 6 -29.85 -5.82 18.87
CA PRO A 6 -29.12 -4.87 18.04
C PRO A 6 -29.66 -3.44 18.22
N GLN A 7 -28.76 -2.46 18.34
CA GLN A 7 -29.15 -1.06 18.52
C GLN A 7 -29.38 -0.34 17.19
N ASP A 8 -28.76 -0.81 16.10
CA ASP A 8 -28.98 -0.27 14.76
C ASP A 8 -29.17 -1.37 13.73
N GLU A 9 -29.86 -1.02 12.63
CA GLU A 9 -30.05 -1.89 11.48
C GLU A 9 -29.71 -1.13 10.19
N VAL A 10 -28.86 -1.75 9.37
CA VAL A 10 -28.45 -1.26 8.05
C VAL A 10 -28.67 -2.35 7.01
N ASP A 11 -28.78 -1.96 5.75
CA ASP A 11 -28.85 -2.93 4.65
C ASP A 11 -27.45 -3.48 4.36
N VAL A 12 -26.47 -2.58 4.32
CA VAL A 12 -25.06 -2.89 4.10
C VAL A 12 -24.22 -2.28 5.22
N ALA A 13 -23.41 -3.12 5.88
CA ALA A 13 -22.39 -2.68 6.82
C ALA A 13 -21.00 -2.76 6.15
N ILE A 14 -20.27 -1.65 6.13
CA ILE A 14 -18.87 -1.56 5.70
C ILE A 14 -18.00 -1.44 6.94
N VAL A 15 -17.03 -2.33 7.12
CA VAL A 15 -16.13 -2.33 8.28
C VAL A 15 -14.73 -1.98 7.82
N GLY A 16 -14.22 -0.84 8.28
CA GLY A 16 -12.94 -0.25 7.88
C GLY A 16 -13.13 1.02 7.03
N GLY A 17 -12.69 2.15 7.56
CA GLY A 17 -12.72 3.48 6.93
C GLY A 17 -11.47 3.82 6.12
N GLY A 18 -10.75 2.82 5.62
CA GLY A 18 -9.67 3.00 4.65
C GLY A 18 -10.18 3.31 3.24
N VAL A 19 -9.27 3.49 2.28
CA VAL A 19 -9.63 3.82 0.88
C VAL A 19 -10.60 2.83 0.25
N GLY A 20 -10.47 1.52 0.53
CA GLY A 20 -11.42 0.51 0.08
C GLY A 20 -12.82 0.71 0.64
N GLY A 21 -12.97 0.93 1.94
CA GLY A 21 -14.27 1.16 2.58
C GLY A 21 -14.94 2.46 2.13
N CYS A 22 -14.18 3.55 2.03
CA CYS A 22 -14.68 4.82 1.50
C CYS A 22 -15.12 4.67 0.03
N TYR A 23 -14.36 3.93 -0.79
CA TYR A 23 -14.71 3.66 -2.18
C TYR A 23 -15.98 2.82 -2.31
N LEU A 24 -16.12 1.75 -1.51
CA LEU A 24 -17.32 0.92 -1.46
C LEU A 24 -18.55 1.76 -1.10
N GLY A 25 -18.46 2.55 -0.03
CA GLY A 25 -19.56 3.44 0.39
C GLY A 25 -19.96 4.41 -0.70
N TYR A 26 -18.98 5.08 -1.31
CA TYR A 26 -19.19 5.97 -2.45
C TYR A 26 -19.90 5.25 -3.61
N ARG A 27 -19.37 4.12 -4.10
CA ARG A 27 -19.93 3.42 -5.25
C ARG A 27 -21.34 2.89 -5.00
N LEU A 28 -21.64 2.42 -3.78
CA LEU A 28 -22.96 1.91 -3.40
C LEU A 28 -24.06 2.98 -3.36
N LEU A 29 -23.71 4.24 -3.03
CA LEU A 29 -24.69 5.32 -2.88
C LEU A 29 -24.67 6.33 -4.03
N ALA A 30 -23.54 6.51 -4.72
CA ALA A 30 -23.37 7.52 -5.77
C ALA A 30 -23.41 6.93 -7.20
N GLY A 31 -23.59 5.62 -7.38
CA GLY A 31 -23.50 4.98 -8.70
C GLY A 31 -24.49 3.83 -8.92
N VAL A 32 -25.20 3.95 -10.05
CA VAL A 32 -25.94 2.92 -10.82
C VAL A 32 -26.98 2.08 -10.08
N THR A 33 -28.22 2.10 -10.58
CA THR A 33 -29.28 1.18 -10.18
C THR A 33 -28.82 -0.26 -10.40
N PRO A 34 -28.82 -1.13 -9.37
CA PRO A 34 -28.43 -2.53 -9.56
C PRO A 34 -29.24 -3.16 -10.70
N HIS A 35 -28.56 -3.79 -11.67
CA HIS A 35 -29.24 -4.47 -12.77
C HIS A 35 -29.58 -5.92 -12.37
N GLY A 36 -30.76 -6.42 -12.75
CA GLY A 36 -31.13 -7.84 -12.64
C GLY A 36 -31.26 -8.39 -11.21
N HIS A 37 -30.88 -9.66 -11.02
CA HIS A 37 -30.93 -10.43 -9.75
C HIS A 37 -29.83 -10.02 -8.74
N SER A 38 -29.49 -8.72 -8.64
CA SER A 38 -28.49 -8.25 -7.67
C SER A 38 -29.00 -8.44 -6.23
N PRO A 39 -28.17 -8.96 -5.30
CA PRO A 39 -28.50 -9.00 -3.87
C PRO A 39 -28.90 -7.61 -3.33
N LEU A 40 -28.31 -6.53 -3.85
CA LEU A 40 -28.62 -5.17 -3.44
C LEU A 40 -30.03 -4.70 -3.86
N ALA A 41 -30.53 -5.17 -5.01
CA ALA A 41 -31.88 -4.85 -5.47
C ALA A 41 -32.93 -5.38 -4.48
N ALA A 42 -32.74 -6.61 -3.99
CA ALA A 42 -33.60 -7.22 -2.97
C ALA A 42 -33.58 -6.45 -1.65
N LEU A 43 -32.43 -5.85 -1.28
CA LEU A 43 -32.29 -5.08 -0.04
C LEU A 43 -32.97 -3.72 -0.07
N ARG A 44 -33.13 -3.10 -1.25
CA ARG A 44 -33.80 -1.78 -1.37
C ARG A 44 -35.26 -1.84 -0.92
N GLN A 45 -35.97 -2.96 -1.13
CA GLN A 45 -37.36 -3.15 -0.69
C GLN A 45 -38.28 -1.96 -1.06
N GLY A 46 -38.15 -1.43 -2.28
CA GLY A 46 -38.91 -0.27 -2.76
C GLY A 46 -38.37 1.10 -2.32
N ARG A 47 -37.29 1.17 -1.54
CA ARG A 47 -36.62 2.44 -1.19
C ARG A 47 -35.76 2.96 -2.33
N GLU A 48 -35.67 4.29 -2.40
CA GLU A 48 -34.82 5.00 -3.35
C GLU A 48 -33.32 4.77 -3.10
N GLN A 49 -32.92 4.49 -1.85
CA GLN A 49 -31.52 4.29 -1.48
C GLN A 49 -31.36 3.21 -0.41
N LEU A 50 -30.18 2.59 -0.38
CA LEU A 50 -29.77 1.64 0.66
C LEU A 50 -29.36 2.40 1.94
N ARG A 51 -29.67 1.83 3.10
CA ARG A 51 -29.04 2.21 4.37
C ARG A 51 -27.66 1.59 4.44
N VAL A 52 -26.64 2.38 4.16
CA VAL A 52 -25.23 1.93 4.21
C VAL A 52 -24.56 2.57 5.43
N GLY A 53 -24.02 1.74 6.32
CA GLY A 53 -23.25 2.19 7.49
C GLY A 53 -21.77 1.82 7.38
N LEU A 54 -20.88 2.79 7.56
CA LEU A 54 -19.43 2.61 7.63
C LEU A 54 -18.97 2.65 9.09
N TYR A 55 -18.22 1.64 9.53
CA TYR A 55 -17.73 1.49 10.90
C TYR A 55 -16.21 1.49 10.88
N GLU A 56 -15.59 2.47 11.54
CA GLU A 56 -14.14 2.64 11.59
C GLU A 56 -13.65 2.46 13.03
N SER A 57 -12.64 1.63 13.22
CA SER A 57 -12.12 1.29 14.55
C SER A 57 -11.42 2.45 15.26
N THR A 58 -10.79 3.34 14.50
CA THR A 58 -10.07 4.51 15.00
C THR A 58 -10.95 5.75 14.95
N GLY A 59 -10.39 6.90 15.38
CA GLY A 59 -11.03 8.20 15.20
C GLY A 59 -10.81 8.82 13.82
N ARG A 60 -10.12 8.14 12.89
CA ARG A 60 -9.62 8.72 11.64
C ARG A 60 -9.95 7.85 10.41
N LEU A 61 -10.33 8.51 9.32
CA LEU A 61 -10.49 7.88 8.01
C LEU A 61 -9.18 7.83 7.23
N GLY A 62 -9.12 6.94 6.23
CA GLY A 62 -7.99 6.80 5.30
C GLY A 62 -7.12 5.57 5.56
N GLY A 63 -7.16 4.99 6.76
CA GLY A 63 -6.38 3.79 7.09
C GLY A 63 -4.88 4.04 6.90
N ARG A 64 -4.23 3.23 6.04
CA ARG A 64 -2.81 3.37 5.66
C ARG A 64 -2.50 4.52 4.69
N LEU A 65 -3.49 5.36 4.35
CA LEU A 65 -3.26 6.69 3.82
C LEU A 65 -3.44 7.67 4.96
N TRP A 66 -2.35 8.33 5.34
CA TRP A 66 -2.35 9.33 6.40
C TRP A 66 -1.32 10.40 6.08
N SER A 67 -1.79 11.62 5.93
CA SER A 67 -0.98 12.78 5.63
C SER A 67 -1.10 13.77 6.79
N VAL A 68 0.05 14.20 7.32
CA VAL A 68 0.10 15.22 8.38
C VAL A 68 0.75 16.48 7.85
N ARG A 69 0.53 17.60 8.56
CA ARG A 69 1.21 18.86 8.31
C ARG A 69 2.22 19.12 9.42
N LEU A 70 3.35 19.69 9.05
CA LEU A 70 4.41 20.07 9.97
C LEU A 70 4.32 21.59 10.23
N PRO A 71 4.64 22.07 11.45
CA PRO A 71 4.71 23.49 11.75
C PRO A 71 5.52 24.29 10.72
N GLY A 72 4.96 25.41 10.26
CA GLY A 72 5.58 26.26 9.24
C GLY A 72 5.47 25.76 7.80
N LEU A 73 4.81 24.60 7.57
CA LEU A 73 4.66 23.94 6.27
C LEU A 73 3.19 23.56 5.98
N PRO A 74 2.26 24.54 5.94
CA PRO A 74 0.83 24.24 5.76
C PRO A 74 0.53 23.60 4.39
N ASP A 75 1.30 23.93 3.36
CA ASP A 75 1.08 23.50 1.98
C ASP A 75 1.83 22.21 1.60
N VAL A 76 2.62 21.63 2.52
CA VAL A 76 3.39 20.42 2.28
C VAL A 76 2.88 19.28 3.15
N ALA A 77 2.34 18.25 2.50
CA ALA A 77 1.92 17.04 3.16
C ALA A 77 3.10 16.09 3.46
N ALA A 78 3.21 15.66 4.72
CA ALA A 78 4.03 14.53 5.12
C ALA A 78 3.18 13.24 5.10
N ASP A 79 3.30 12.47 4.02
CA ASP A 79 2.58 11.21 3.83
C ASP A 79 3.22 10.08 4.67
N LEU A 80 2.71 9.88 5.89
CA LEU A 80 3.11 8.82 6.81
C LEU A 80 2.79 7.42 6.27
N GLY A 81 1.84 7.32 5.35
CA GLY A 81 1.40 6.09 4.68
C GLY A 81 1.75 6.02 3.19
N GLY A 82 0.82 5.60 2.34
CA GLY A 82 0.99 5.70 0.88
C GLY A 82 1.24 7.15 0.44
N MET A 83 2.13 7.37 -0.54
CA MET A 83 2.58 8.74 -0.91
C MET A 83 2.65 9.03 -2.41
N ARG A 84 2.36 8.04 -3.28
CA ARG A 84 2.55 8.18 -4.74
C ARG A 84 1.71 7.20 -5.53
N PHE A 85 1.51 7.53 -6.80
CA PHE A 85 0.93 6.67 -7.85
C PHE A 85 1.62 6.95 -9.18
N HIS A 86 1.26 6.27 -10.26
CA HIS A 86 1.73 6.59 -11.63
C HIS A 86 0.56 6.57 -12.61
N ASP A 87 0.72 7.25 -13.75
CA ASP A 87 -0.40 7.52 -14.67
C ASP A 87 -0.97 6.26 -15.35
N GLN A 88 -0.19 5.17 -15.41
CA GLN A 88 -0.67 3.89 -15.92
C GLN A 88 -1.64 3.18 -14.95
N LEU A 89 -1.78 3.64 -13.71
CA LEU A 89 -2.81 3.17 -12.78
C LEU A 89 -4.13 3.88 -13.07
N HIS A 90 -4.75 3.60 -14.22
CA HIS A 90 -5.96 4.28 -14.70
C HIS A 90 -7.06 4.36 -13.62
N LEU A 91 -7.29 3.29 -12.84
CA LEU A 91 -8.27 3.31 -11.75
C LEU A 91 -8.00 4.38 -10.68
N VAL A 92 -6.73 4.66 -10.38
CA VAL A 92 -6.34 5.69 -9.41
C VAL A 92 -6.34 7.07 -10.07
N ALA A 93 -5.75 7.19 -11.25
CA ALA A 93 -5.62 8.46 -11.98
C ALA A 93 -6.99 9.03 -12.38
N ASP A 94 -7.86 8.21 -12.96
CA ASP A 94 -9.22 8.61 -13.36
C ASP A 94 -10.08 8.94 -12.14
N LEU A 95 -9.89 8.22 -11.03
CA LEU A 95 -10.60 8.51 -9.79
C LEU A 95 -10.18 9.86 -9.21
N ILE A 96 -8.88 10.17 -9.21
CA ILE A 96 -8.37 11.49 -8.80
C ILE A 96 -8.99 12.60 -9.65
N GLN A 97 -9.02 12.42 -10.97
CA GLN A 97 -9.67 13.38 -11.88
C GLN A 97 -11.17 13.50 -11.57
N HIS A 98 -11.87 12.38 -11.43
CA HIS A 98 -13.30 12.33 -11.14
C HIS A 98 -13.67 12.99 -9.82
N LEU A 99 -12.79 12.93 -8.82
CA LEU A 99 -12.96 13.57 -7.51
C LEU A 99 -12.63 15.06 -7.52
N GLY A 100 -12.17 15.62 -8.65
CA GLY A 100 -11.77 17.02 -8.75
C GLY A 100 -10.43 17.32 -8.07
N LEU A 101 -9.56 16.32 -7.95
CA LEU A 101 -8.25 16.42 -7.30
C LEU A 101 -7.10 16.61 -8.31
N ALA A 102 -7.41 16.76 -9.60
CA ALA A 102 -6.42 16.86 -10.67
C ALA A 102 -5.45 18.04 -10.48
N ASP A 103 -5.94 19.19 -10.02
CA ASP A 103 -5.11 20.39 -9.79
C ASP A 103 -4.12 20.23 -8.62
N GLN A 104 -4.28 19.19 -7.80
CA GLN A 104 -3.35 18.86 -6.72
C GLN A 104 -2.26 17.88 -7.18
N VAL A 105 -2.34 17.34 -8.39
CA VAL A 105 -1.40 16.34 -8.88
C VAL A 105 -0.10 17.01 -9.31
N THR A 106 1.01 16.58 -8.73
CA THR A 106 2.36 17.03 -9.11
C THR A 106 3.31 15.85 -9.30
N ASP A 107 4.45 16.11 -9.93
CA ASP A 107 5.51 15.12 -10.10
C ASP A 107 6.10 14.68 -8.76
N PHE A 108 6.33 13.38 -8.66
CA PHE A 108 7.04 12.76 -7.55
C PHE A 108 8.40 12.29 -8.07
N SER A 109 9.42 13.12 -7.88
CA SER A 109 10.79 12.81 -8.30
C SER A 109 11.27 11.56 -7.57
N PHE A 110 11.39 10.42 -8.27
CA PHE A 110 11.76 9.16 -7.63
C PHE A 110 13.23 9.11 -7.22
N GLY A 111 14.11 9.67 -8.04
CA GLY A 111 15.54 9.74 -7.84
C GLY A 111 16.16 10.66 -8.87
N GLN A 112 17.32 11.23 -8.54
CA GLN A 112 18.11 12.06 -9.41
C GLN A 112 19.54 11.50 -9.47
N PRO A 113 20.25 11.67 -10.60
CA PRO A 113 21.65 11.31 -10.76
C PRO A 113 22.55 11.76 -9.59
N GLU A 114 22.27 12.95 -9.04
CA GLU A 114 23.04 13.56 -7.94
C GLU A 114 22.58 13.15 -6.53
N ASN A 115 21.51 12.38 -6.37
CA ASN A 115 21.17 11.83 -5.05
C ASN A 115 22.26 10.87 -4.56
N PHE A 116 22.36 10.72 -3.24
CA PHE A 116 23.36 9.87 -2.63
C PHE A 116 22.94 8.40 -2.57
N ALA A 117 23.93 7.53 -2.67
CA ALA A 117 23.93 6.19 -2.13
C ALA A 117 25.11 6.09 -1.15
N TYR A 118 24.83 6.02 0.15
CA TYR A 118 25.85 5.87 1.20
C TYR A 118 26.02 4.39 1.55
N LEU A 119 27.15 3.81 1.17
CA LEU A 119 27.38 2.37 1.19
C LEU A 119 28.71 2.07 1.88
N ARG A 120 28.68 1.35 3.00
CA ARG A 120 29.83 0.88 3.80
C ARG A 120 30.85 1.98 4.06
N GLY A 121 30.37 3.12 4.56
CA GLY A 121 31.21 4.27 4.89
C GLY A 121 31.60 5.15 3.70
N ARG A 122 31.05 4.91 2.51
CA ARG A 122 31.43 5.61 1.26
C ARG A 122 30.22 6.26 0.60
N ARG A 123 30.40 7.51 0.18
CA ARG A 123 29.39 8.30 -0.53
C ARG A 123 29.56 8.12 -2.04
N PHE A 124 28.51 7.65 -2.70
CA PHE A 124 28.37 7.63 -4.15
C PHE A 124 27.21 8.53 -4.56
N ARG A 125 27.29 9.13 -5.73
CA ARG A 125 26.12 9.61 -6.48
C ARG A 125 25.45 8.43 -7.15
N GLN A 126 24.12 8.46 -7.30
CA GLN A 126 23.40 7.37 -7.95
C GLN A 126 23.88 7.12 -9.39
N ARG A 127 24.23 8.18 -10.13
CA ARG A 127 24.84 8.02 -11.47
C ARG A 127 26.14 7.25 -11.50
N GLU A 128 26.90 7.23 -10.40
CA GLU A 128 28.16 6.49 -10.32
C GLU A 128 27.93 4.97 -10.15
N LEU A 129 26.71 4.57 -9.79
CA LEU A 129 26.31 3.17 -9.63
C LEU A 129 25.67 2.58 -10.89
N GLU A 130 25.51 3.37 -11.96
CA GLU A 130 25.06 2.88 -13.26
C GLU A 130 26.11 1.99 -13.92
N THR A 131 25.67 0.95 -14.63
CA THR A 131 26.54 0.00 -15.36
C THR A 131 27.60 0.69 -16.22
N THR A 132 27.19 1.72 -16.97
CA THR A 132 28.08 2.47 -17.88
C THR A 132 29.11 3.32 -17.11
N ALA A 133 28.74 3.85 -15.95
CA ALA A 133 29.66 4.60 -15.09
C ALA A 133 30.66 3.67 -14.39
N LEU A 134 30.19 2.52 -13.87
CA LEU A 134 31.05 1.52 -13.24
C LEU A 134 32.07 0.94 -14.22
N ALA A 135 31.69 0.70 -15.47
CA ALA A 135 32.61 0.24 -16.51
C ALA A 135 33.77 1.23 -16.81
N ARG A 136 33.57 2.52 -16.50
CA ARG A 136 34.57 3.58 -16.70
C ARG A 136 35.29 3.96 -15.41
N SER A 137 34.81 3.49 -14.26
CA SER A 137 35.30 3.88 -12.94
C SER A 137 36.45 2.97 -12.50
N ALA A 138 37.54 3.59 -12.03
CA ALA A 138 38.60 2.87 -11.32
C ALA A 138 38.25 2.62 -9.84
N THR A 139 37.14 3.19 -9.36
CA THR A 139 36.74 3.15 -7.96
C THR A 139 35.90 1.90 -7.70
N PRO A 140 36.44 0.88 -7.00
CA PRO A 140 35.67 -0.33 -6.74
C PRO A 140 34.53 -0.04 -5.77
N LEU A 141 33.41 -0.72 -5.93
CA LEU A 141 32.34 -0.76 -4.93
C LEU A 141 32.89 -1.45 -3.65
N PRO A 142 32.45 -1.04 -2.44
CA PRO A 142 32.92 -1.62 -1.18
C PRO A 142 32.32 -3.01 -0.87
N TYR A 143 32.13 -3.82 -1.91
CA TYR A 143 31.53 -5.15 -1.86
C TYR A 143 32.43 -6.14 -2.59
N ARG A 144 32.62 -7.35 -2.04
CA ARG A 144 33.45 -8.40 -2.64
C ARG A 144 32.65 -9.15 -3.73
N LEU A 145 32.37 -8.46 -4.82
CA LEU A 145 31.57 -8.97 -5.94
C LEU A 145 32.35 -10.00 -6.79
N ARG A 146 31.63 -11.01 -7.30
CA ARG A 146 32.16 -11.97 -8.28
C ARG A 146 32.52 -11.24 -9.57
N SER A 147 33.42 -11.79 -10.38
CA SER A 147 33.88 -11.12 -11.61
C SER A 147 32.75 -10.72 -12.56
N ALA A 148 31.71 -11.56 -12.70
CA ALA A 148 30.54 -11.28 -13.54
C ALA A 148 29.61 -10.18 -12.98
N GLU A 149 29.69 -9.88 -11.68
CA GLU A 149 28.79 -8.95 -10.98
C GLU A 149 29.35 -7.52 -10.91
N ARG A 150 30.67 -7.37 -11.03
CA ARG A 150 31.38 -6.10 -10.75
C ARG A 150 30.94 -4.91 -11.61
N LEU A 151 30.49 -5.18 -12.83
CA LEU A 151 30.13 -4.13 -13.79
C LEU A 151 28.63 -3.85 -13.88
N LEU A 152 27.78 -4.65 -13.23
CA LEU A 152 26.33 -4.55 -13.40
C LEU A 152 25.68 -3.41 -12.57
N GLY A 153 26.32 -3.00 -11.47
CA GLY A 153 25.69 -2.08 -10.52
C GLY A 153 24.39 -2.64 -9.91
N PRO A 154 23.72 -1.91 -9.00
CA PRO A 154 22.51 -2.41 -8.33
C PRO A 154 21.37 -2.77 -9.31
N SER A 155 21.02 -1.85 -10.21
CA SER A 155 19.92 -2.06 -11.17
C SER A 155 20.23 -3.18 -12.18
N GLY A 156 21.49 -3.30 -12.64
CA GLY A 156 21.88 -4.38 -13.54
C GLY A 156 21.90 -5.75 -12.85
N LEU A 157 22.21 -5.80 -11.55
CA LEU A 157 22.10 -7.03 -10.76
C LEU A 157 20.63 -7.45 -10.61
N GLU A 158 19.73 -6.52 -10.31
CA GLU A 158 18.28 -6.80 -10.26
C GLU A 158 17.76 -7.27 -11.63
N GLN A 159 18.14 -6.59 -12.70
CA GLN A 159 17.81 -6.98 -14.07
C GLN A 159 18.29 -8.41 -14.38
N HIS A 160 19.54 -8.73 -14.02
CA HIS A 160 20.10 -10.07 -14.21
C HIS A 160 19.29 -11.14 -13.47
N VAL A 161 18.83 -10.85 -12.26
CA VAL A 161 17.97 -11.75 -11.48
C VAL A 161 16.61 -11.94 -12.16
N THR A 162 15.96 -10.86 -12.59
CA THR A 162 14.64 -10.97 -13.24
C THR A 162 14.70 -11.70 -14.58
N ASP A 163 15.74 -11.43 -15.40
CA ASP A 163 15.92 -12.12 -16.68
C ASP A 163 16.38 -13.58 -16.50
N THR A 164 16.97 -13.93 -15.36
CA THR A 164 17.22 -15.35 -15.00
C THR A 164 15.94 -16.05 -14.57
N ALA A 165 15.09 -15.38 -13.78
CA ALA A 165 13.82 -15.94 -13.32
C ALA A 165 12.81 -16.16 -14.47
N LEU A 166 12.77 -15.22 -15.41
CA LEU A 166 11.91 -15.24 -16.57
C LEU A 166 12.71 -14.71 -17.77
N PRO A 167 13.27 -15.59 -18.61
CA PRO A 167 14.06 -15.19 -19.78
C PRO A 167 13.31 -14.20 -20.68
N GLY A 168 13.92 -13.03 -20.91
CA GLY A 168 13.33 -11.96 -21.72
C GLY A 168 12.42 -11.00 -20.96
N PHE A 169 12.32 -11.11 -19.63
CA PHE A 169 11.51 -10.25 -18.77
C PHE A 169 11.71 -8.76 -19.08
N SER A 170 12.95 -8.29 -19.14
CA SER A 170 13.25 -6.87 -19.35
C SER A 170 12.75 -6.35 -20.71
N GLY A 171 12.90 -7.16 -21.76
CA GLY A 171 12.44 -6.83 -23.11
C GLY A 171 10.91 -6.81 -23.21
N LEU A 172 10.26 -7.79 -22.60
CA LEU A 172 8.80 -7.87 -22.55
C LEU A 172 8.19 -6.72 -21.75
N ARG A 173 8.80 -6.38 -20.60
CA ARG A 173 8.42 -5.23 -19.78
C ARG A 173 8.58 -3.92 -20.57
N ALA A 174 9.70 -3.71 -21.25
CA ALA A 174 9.92 -2.53 -22.09
C ALA A 174 8.86 -2.38 -23.20
N ARG A 175 8.53 -3.49 -23.88
CA ARG A 175 7.47 -3.54 -24.89
C ARG A 175 6.10 -3.17 -24.32
N TYR A 176 5.74 -3.75 -23.17
CA TYR A 176 4.48 -3.46 -22.48
C TYR A 176 4.34 -1.96 -22.18
N HIS A 177 5.34 -1.35 -21.53
CA HIS A 177 5.26 0.07 -21.17
C HIS A 177 5.29 0.99 -22.40
N ALA A 178 6.09 0.68 -23.42
CA ALA A 178 6.11 1.47 -24.66
C ALA A 178 4.78 1.39 -25.43
N ALA A 179 4.12 0.22 -25.42
CA ALA A 179 2.77 0.07 -25.98
C ALA A 179 1.75 0.90 -25.18
N PHE A 180 1.86 0.89 -23.85
CA PHE A 180 0.99 1.67 -22.97
C PHE A 180 1.14 3.19 -23.22
N GLU A 181 2.37 3.69 -23.35
CA GLU A 181 2.66 5.09 -23.66
C GLU A 181 2.06 5.54 -24.99
N ARG A 182 2.06 4.66 -26.00
CA ARG A 182 1.44 4.89 -27.31
C ARG A 182 -0.07 4.61 -27.32
N GLN A 183 -0.65 4.18 -26.21
CA GLN A 183 -2.06 3.75 -26.10
C GLN A 183 -2.43 2.63 -27.09
N ALA A 184 -1.46 1.75 -27.42
CA ALA A 184 -1.66 0.60 -28.30
C ALA A 184 -2.23 -0.58 -27.50
N TRP A 185 -3.52 -0.55 -27.17
CA TRP A 185 -4.14 -1.47 -26.21
C TRP A 185 -4.11 -2.94 -26.61
N GLU A 186 -4.13 -3.23 -27.91
CA GLU A 186 -3.94 -4.60 -28.42
C GLU A 186 -2.53 -5.12 -28.10
N ASP A 187 -1.50 -4.30 -28.27
CA ASP A 187 -0.11 -4.63 -27.96
C ASP A 187 0.12 -4.78 -26.44
N VAL A 188 -0.53 -3.92 -25.63
CA VAL A 188 -0.54 -4.02 -24.17
C VAL A 188 -1.12 -5.38 -23.76
N THR A 189 -2.31 -5.72 -24.29
CA THR A 189 -3.00 -6.98 -24.00
C THR A 189 -2.20 -8.20 -24.49
N ALA A 190 -1.56 -8.10 -25.66
CA ALA A 190 -0.69 -9.14 -26.18
C ALA A 190 0.52 -9.37 -25.27
N SER A 191 1.18 -8.28 -24.83
CA SER A 191 2.35 -8.36 -23.94
C SER A 191 1.99 -8.90 -22.56
N GLU A 192 0.84 -8.53 -21.99
CA GLU A 192 0.37 -9.06 -20.71
C GLU A 192 0.01 -10.55 -20.80
N ARG A 193 -0.58 -11.00 -21.93
CA ARG A 193 -0.84 -12.42 -22.19
C ARG A 193 0.44 -13.23 -22.31
N GLU A 194 1.40 -12.75 -23.10
CA GLU A 194 2.72 -13.37 -23.24
C GLU A 194 3.42 -13.46 -21.88
N TYR A 195 3.43 -12.37 -21.11
CA TYR A 195 4.02 -12.33 -19.77
C TYR A 195 3.38 -13.36 -18.84
N THR A 196 2.05 -13.43 -18.81
CA THR A 196 1.31 -14.38 -17.99
C THR A 196 1.64 -15.83 -18.37
N GLN A 197 1.73 -16.13 -19.67
CA GLN A 197 2.10 -17.46 -20.17
C GLN A 197 3.55 -17.83 -19.81
N CYS A 198 4.50 -16.93 -20.06
CA CYS A 198 5.91 -17.12 -19.71
C CYS A 198 6.08 -17.34 -18.20
N LYS A 199 5.44 -16.51 -17.37
CA LYS A 199 5.49 -16.64 -15.91
C LYS A 199 4.91 -17.97 -15.42
N ALA A 200 3.80 -18.43 -16.00
CA ALA A 200 3.17 -19.70 -15.64
C ALA A 200 4.03 -20.91 -16.04
N ALA A 201 4.77 -20.82 -17.15
CA ALA A 201 5.66 -21.87 -17.64
C ALA A 201 7.05 -21.84 -16.96
N ALA A 202 7.50 -20.69 -16.46
CA ALA A 202 8.82 -20.51 -15.89
C ALA A 202 9.08 -21.44 -14.69
N ARG A 203 10.27 -22.03 -14.66
CA ARG A 203 10.77 -22.90 -13.59
C ARG A 203 12.21 -22.54 -13.29
N ILE A 204 12.58 -22.59 -12.01
CA ILE A 204 13.98 -22.49 -11.56
C ILE A 204 14.26 -23.76 -10.76
N ASP A 205 15.28 -24.52 -11.19
CA ASP A 205 15.61 -25.85 -10.65
C ASP A 205 14.38 -26.80 -10.57
N GLY A 206 13.49 -26.72 -11.57
CA GLY A 206 12.25 -27.50 -11.65
C GLY A 206 11.09 -26.98 -10.80
N ALA A 207 11.29 -26.01 -9.92
CA ALA A 207 10.24 -25.41 -9.10
C ALA A 207 9.52 -24.26 -9.83
N PRO A 208 8.18 -24.13 -9.73
CA PRO A 208 7.46 -22.97 -10.23
C PRO A 208 7.78 -21.71 -9.43
N LEU A 209 7.67 -20.54 -10.06
CA LEU A 209 8.10 -19.27 -9.46
C LEU A 209 7.37 -18.94 -8.14
N HIS A 210 6.08 -19.27 -8.02
CA HIS A 210 5.33 -19.03 -6.78
C HIS A 210 5.79 -19.93 -5.62
N ALA A 211 6.52 -21.02 -5.87
CA ALA A 211 7.07 -21.89 -4.84
C ALA A 211 8.41 -21.39 -4.27
N LEU A 212 9.02 -20.38 -4.90
CA LEU A 212 10.29 -19.82 -4.48
C LEU A 212 10.08 -18.44 -3.88
N SER A 213 10.85 -18.12 -2.83
CA SER A 213 10.92 -16.77 -2.29
C SER A 213 11.86 -15.90 -3.13
N TRP A 214 11.64 -14.59 -3.16
CA TRP A 214 12.53 -13.63 -3.81
C TRP A 214 13.97 -13.75 -3.32
N ARG A 215 14.15 -13.93 -2.00
CA ARG A 215 15.47 -14.16 -1.40
C ARG A 215 16.12 -15.45 -1.87
N THR A 216 15.35 -16.53 -2.05
CA THR A 216 15.87 -17.80 -2.56
C THR A 216 16.42 -17.61 -3.97
N LEU A 217 15.66 -16.94 -4.84
CA LEU A 217 16.08 -16.63 -6.20
C LEU A 217 17.35 -15.75 -6.20
N LEU A 218 17.38 -14.69 -5.40
CA LEU A 218 18.59 -13.85 -5.24
C LEU A 218 19.81 -14.70 -4.87
N GLY A 219 19.66 -15.66 -3.94
CA GLY A 219 20.73 -16.57 -3.52
C GLY A 219 21.17 -17.59 -4.58
N GLN A 220 20.29 -17.96 -5.50
CA GLN A 220 20.60 -18.84 -6.64
C GLN A 220 21.37 -18.10 -7.74
N VAL A 221 21.05 -16.82 -7.96
CA VAL A 221 21.63 -16.04 -9.07
C VAL A 221 22.88 -15.26 -8.64
N LEU A 222 22.85 -14.62 -7.47
CA LEU A 222 23.86 -13.65 -7.04
C LEU A 222 24.75 -14.17 -5.89
N GLY A 223 25.93 -13.57 -5.76
CA GLY A 223 26.76 -13.70 -4.57
C GLY A 223 26.19 -12.92 -3.39
N GLN A 224 26.48 -13.37 -2.16
CA GLN A 224 25.94 -12.73 -0.95
C GLN A 224 26.28 -11.23 -0.85
N GLU A 225 27.47 -10.83 -1.31
CA GLU A 225 27.88 -9.43 -1.37
C GLU A 225 27.10 -8.61 -2.40
N ALA A 226 26.71 -9.23 -3.52
CA ALA A 226 25.85 -8.59 -4.52
C ALA A 226 24.41 -8.44 -3.99
N ILE A 227 23.90 -9.45 -3.27
CA ILE A 227 22.59 -9.37 -2.59
C ILE A 227 22.59 -8.23 -1.57
N GLN A 228 23.67 -8.10 -0.79
CA GLN A 228 23.82 -7.01 0.17
C GLN A 228 23.90 -5.64 -0.52
N LEU A 229 24.65 -5.52 -1.62
CA LEU A 229 24.68 -4.30 -2.43
C LEU A 229 23.28 -3.90 -2.94
N VAL A 230 22.52 -4.85 -3.49
CA VAL A 230 21.14 -4.61 -3.96
C VAL A 230 20.25 -4.15 -2.80
N LYS A 231 20.33 -4.82 -1.65
CA LYS A 231 19.61 -4.43 -0.43
C LYS A 231 19.94 -2.99 -0.02
N ASP A 232 21.22 -2.64 0.06
CA ASP A 232 21.70 -1.35 0.56
C ASP A 232 21.49 -0.19 -0.41
N ALA A 233 21.75 -0.39 -1.69
CA ALA A 233 21.53 0.62 -2.71
C ALA A 233 20.04 0.80 -3.07
N GLY A 234 19.23 -0.25 -2.98
CA GLY A 234 17.78 -0.21 -3.21
C GLY A 234 17.00 0.33 -2.01
N GLY A 235 17.51 0.13 -0.79
CA GLY A 235 16.92 0.61 0.46
C GLY A 235 15.74 -0.23 0.98
N TYR A 236 15.49 -1.40 0.40
CA TYR A 236 14.43 -2.33 0.83
C TYR A 236 15.04 -3.51 1.60
N ASP A 237 14.38 -3.95 2.67
CA ASP A 237 14.83 -5.13 3.41
C ASP A 237 14.33 -6.40 2.72
N ASN A 238 15.21 -7.03 1.93
CA ASN A 238 14.93 -8.25 1.19
C ASN A 238 14.59 -9.47 2.08
N LEU A 239 14.74 -9.38 3.42
CA LEU A 239 14.26 -10.41 4.35
C LEU A 239 12.78 -10.22 4.71
N ALA A 240 12.39 -8.98 5.02
CA ALA A 240 11.02 -8.66 5.43
C ALA A 240 10.10 -8.52 4.22
N ALA A 241 10.56 -7.85 3.16
CA ALA A 241 9.91 -7.72 1.86
C ALA A 241 10.10 -8.98 0.98
N ASN A 242 10.11 -10.18 1.59
CA ASN A 242 10.38 -11.43 0.89
C ASN A 242 9.08 -12.08 0.42
N GLY A 243 8.57 -11.69 -0.74
CA GLY A 243 7.44 -12.36 -1.38
C GLY A 243 7.86 -13.58 -2.20
N ASN A 244 6.89 -14.35 -2.69
CA ASN A 244 7.19 -15.33 -3.74
C ASN A 244 7.62 -14.65 -5.04
N VAL A 245 8.39 -15.34 -5.88
CA VAL A 245 8.98 -14.76 -7.10
C VAL A 245 7.90 -14.35 -8.10
N ALA A 246 6.85 -15.15 -8.28
CA ALA A 246 5.82 -14.89 -9.30
C ALA A 246 5.11 -13.55 -9.05
N ASP A 247 4.68 -13.30 -7.81
CA ASP A 247 3.99 -12.08 -7.44
C ASP A 247 4.95 -10.88 -7.33
N TRP A 248 6.21 -11.10 -6.95
CA TRP A 248 7.21 -10.04 -6.97
C TRP A 248 7.52 -9.56 -8.40
N LEU A 249 7.61 -10.49 -9.35
CA LEU A 249 7.74 -10.14 -10.77
C LEU A 249 6.52 -9.35 -11.28
N ASP A 250 5.30 -9.64 -10.80
CA ASP A 250 4.13 -8.84 -11.17
C ASP A 250 4.26 -7.39 -10.71
N VAL A 251 4.73 -7.15 -9.48
CA VAL A 251 4.98 -5.79 -8.98
C VAL A 251 6.03 -5.09 -9.86
N LEU A 252 7.14 -5.76 -10.16
CA LEU A 252 8.20 -5.20 -10.99
C LEU A 252 7.76 -4.95 -12.44
N PHE A 253 6.99 -5.86 -13.02
CA PHE A 253 6.53 -5.78 -14.41
C PHE A 253 5.65 -4.56 -14.66
N HIS A 254 4.84 -4.17 -13.67
CA HIS A 254 3.89 -3.06 -13.81
C HIS A 254 4.40 -1.74 -13.22
N ALA A 255 5.48 -1.75 -12.44
CA ALA A 255 6.12 -0.53 -11.97
C ALA A 255 6.69 0.27 -13.16
N PRO A 256 6.61 1.62 -13.19
CA PRO A 256 7.13 2.42 -14.29
C PRO A 256 8.65 2.26 -14.47
N ILE A 257 9.11 2.03 -15.71
CA ILE A 257 10.53 1.81 -16.05
C ILE A 257 11.37 3.06 -15.80
N ASP A 258 10.82 4.23 -16.11
CA ASP A 258 11.50 5.52 -16.03
C ASP A 258 11.40 6.15 -14.63
N GLY A 259 10.75 5.48 -13.68
CA GLY A 259 10.55 5.98 -12.34
C GLY A 259 9.66 7.23 -12.26
N ARG A 260 8.82 7.51 -13.27
CA ARG A 260 7.86 8.61 -13.21
C ARG A 260 6.67 8.24 -12.33
N TYR A 261 6.58 8.92 -11.20
CA TYR A 261 5.46 8.86 -10.28
C TYR A 261 4.86 10.25 -10.09
N ARG A 262 3.65 10.27 -9.57
CA ARG A 262 2.87 11.47 -9.22
C ARG A 262 2.48 11.39 -7.75
N ARG A 263 2.19 12.54 -7.15
CA ARG A 263 1.64 12.67 -5.79
C ARG A 263 0.54 13.73 -5.76
N LEU A 264 -0.22 13.75 -4.67
CA LEU A 264 -1.11 14.87 -4.34
C LEU A 264 -0.38 15.85 -3.41
N LEU A 265 -0.38 17.14 -3.74
CA LEU A 265 0.19 18.21 -2.89
C LEU A 265 -0.47 18.23 -1.51
N GLY A 266 -1.80 18.06 -1.46
CA GLY A 266 -2.59 17.98 -0.24
C GLY A 266 -2.36 16.74 0.62
N GLY A 267 -1.58 15.76 0.13
CA GLY A 267 -1.41 14.46 0.76
C GLY A 267 -2.32 13.40 0.15
N PHE A 268 -1.90 12.14 0.21
CA PHE A 268 -2.61 11.07 -0.48
C PHE A 268 -3.90 10.64 0.24
N ASP A 269 -4.08 11.01 1.51
CA ASP A 269 -5.33 10.80 2.25
C ASP A 269 -6.50 11.68 1.75
N ALA A 270 -6.24 12.69 0.91
CA ALA A 270 -7.29 13.44 0.24
C ALA A 270 -8.22 12.53 -0.59
N LEU A 271 -7.71 11.41 -1.13
CA LEU A 271 -8.48 10.45 -1.91
C LEU A 271 -9.59 9.77 -1.09
N PRO A 272 -9.32 9.04 0.01
CA PRO A 272 -10.37 8.46 0.85
C PRO A 272 -11.29 9.51 1.47
N LEU A 273 -10.79 10.70 1.81
CA LEU A 273 -11.60 11.78 2.38
C LEU A 273 -12.61 12.33 1.36
N ALA A 274 -12.21 12.54 0.10
CA ALA A 274 -13.12 12.99 -0.96
C ALA A 274 -14.18 11.94 -1.30
N LEU A 275 -13.80 10.65 -1.33
CA LEU A 275 -14.75 9.54 -1.47
C LEU A 275 -15.78 9.53 -0.33
N HIS A 276 -15.29 9.64 0.91
CA HIS A 276 -16.15 9.66 2.09
C HIS A 276 -17.10 10.85 2.10
N ALA A 277 -16.64 12.04 1.69
CA ALA A 277 -17.49 13.21 1.57
C ALA A 277 -18.67 12.98 0.60
N ARG A 278 -18.42 12.36 -0.57
CA ARG A 278 -19.47 11.99 -1.52
C ARG A 278 -20.42 10.93 -0.95
N TYR A 279 -19.88 9.93 -0.26
CA TYR A 279 -20.67 8.92 0.44
C TYR A 279 -21.61 9.55 1.49
N ARG A 280 -21.12 10.48 2.29
CA ARG A 280 -21.93 11.21 3.30
C ARG A 280 -22.98 12.09 2.66
N ALA A 281 -22.62 12.81 1.60
CA ALA A 281 -23.56 13.65 0.85
C ALA A 281 -24.71 12.82 0.23
N ALA A 282 -24.44 11.56 -0.11
CA ALA A 282 -25.43 10.61 -0.60
C ALA A 282 -26.18 9.85 0.52
N GLY A 283 -26.16 10.33 1.77
CA GLY A 283 -26.95 9.76 2.88
C GLY A 283 -26.27 8.66 3.69
N GLY A 284 -24.98 8.38 3.43
CA GLY A 284 -24.20 7.40 4.18
C GLY A 284 -24.01 7.74 5.66
N THR A 285 -24.03 6.73 6.53
CA THR A 285 -23.75 6.88 7.97
C THR A 285 -22.35 6.40 8.34
N THR A 286 -21.63 7.13 9.19
CA THR A 286 -20.27 6.73 9.64
C THR A 286 -20.15 6.78 11.14
N TRP A 287 -19.52 5.74 11.66
CA TRP A 287 -19.35 5.47 13.07
C TRP A 287 -17.86 5.24 13.37
N PRO A 288 -17.11 6.28 13.78
CA PRO A 288 -15.73 6.14 14.25
C PRO A 288 -15.69 5.46 15.63
N HIS A 289 -14.52 4.97 16.05
CA HIS A 289 -14.35 4.21 17.29
C HIS A 289 -15.22 2.95 17.41
N HIS A 290 -15.57 2.33 16.29
CA HIS A 290 -16.34 1.08 16.22
C HIS A 290 -15.42 -0.05 15.75
N HIS A 291 -14.71 -0.67 16.70
CA HIS A 291 -13.82 -1.80 16.42
C HIS A 291 -14.61 -3.11 16.43
N LEU A 292 -14.74 -3.77 15.26
CA LEU A 292 -15.43 -5.05 15.13
C LEU A 292 -14.66 -6.13 15.90
N ARG A 293 -15.36 -6.85 16.77
CA ARG A 293 -14.82 -7.98 17.54
C ARG A 293 -15.29 -9.32 16.99
N ARG A 294 -16.55 -9.43 16.62
CA ARG A 294 -17.18 -10.70 16.24
C ARG A 294 -18.27 -10.48 15.21
N LEU A 295 -18.42 -11.45 14.31
CA LEU A 295 -19.51 -11.48 13.34
C LEU A 295 -20.27 -12.80 13.49
N ASP A 296 -21.56 -12.70 13.81
CA ASP A 296 -22.48 -13.83 13.92
C ASP A 296 -23.43 -13.86 12.72
N ARG A 297 -23.80 -15.06 12.27
CA ARG A 297 -24.85 -15.28 11.27
C ARG A 297 -26.14 -15.76 11.92
N HIS A 298 -27.26 -15.35 11.35
CA HIS A 298 -28.59 -15.77 11.75
C HIS A 298 -29.48 -15.98 10.52
N PRO A 299 -30.51 -16.83 10.62
CA PRO A 299 -31.58 -16.84 9.64
C PRO A 299 -32.15 -15.43 9.48
N GLY A 300 -32.27 -14.96 8.24
CA GLY A 300 -32.89 -13.68 7.93
C GLY A 300 -34.36 -13.84 7.53
N ALA A 301 -34.98 -12.75 7.08
CA ALA A 301 -36.32 -12.79 6.51
C ALA A 301 -36.26 -13.31 5.06
N GLY A 302 -37.00 -14.39 4.76
CA GLY A 302 -36.92 -15.10 3.47
C GLY A 302 -35.62 -15.89 3.32
N ASP A 303 -35.14 -16.05 2.08
CA ASP A 303 -33.91 -16.80 1.77
C ASP A 303 -32.61 -16.02 2.00
N MET A 304 -32.69 -14.76 2.45
CA MET A 304 -31.52 -13.90 2.61
C MET A 304 -31.00 -13.92 4.06
N PRO A 305 -29.75 -14.36 4.32
CA PRO A 305 -29.17 -14.37 5.66
C PRO A 305 -29.11 -12.97 6.29
N ALA A 306 -28.98 -12.94 7.62
CA ALA A 306 -28.77 -11.72 8.39
C ALA A 306 -27.57 -11.90 9.32
N TYR A 307 -26.87 -10.81 9.59
CA TYR A 307 -25.65 -10.82 10.40
C TYR A 307 -25.76 -9.86 11.56
N THR A 308 -25.14 -10.22 12.67
CA THR A 308 -24.94 -9.33 13.81
C THR A 308 -23.45 -9.02 13.91
N LEU A 309 -23.11 -7.73 13.82
CA LEU A 309 -21.75 -7.22 14.01
C LEU A 309 -21.61 -6.76 15.46
N HIS A 310 -20.65 -7.33 16.18
CA HIS A 310 -20.38 -6.99 17.58
C HIS A 310 -19.17 -6.07 17.65
N PHE A 311 -19.39 -4.82 18.03
CA PHE A 311 -18.35 -3.82 18.20
C PHE A 311 -17.94 -3.70 19.66
N ALA A 312 -16.64 -3.50 19.89
CA ALA A 312 -16.09 -3.22 21.20
C ALA A 312 -16.77 -2.00 21.84
N ALA A 313 -16.89 -2.03 23.16
CA ALA A 313 -17.31 -0.86 23.91
C ALA A 313 -16.21 0.22 23.79
N PRO A 314 -16.56 1.49 23.52
CA PRO A 314 -15.65 2.60 23.79
C PRO A 314 -15.24 2.57 25.28
N GLU A 315 -14.09 3.15 25.64
CA GLU A 315 -13.71 3.28 27.05
C GLU A 315 -14.84 3.97 27.85
N GLY A 316 -15.36 3.30 28.89
CA GLY A 316 -16.50 3.77 29.69
C GLY A 316 -17.89 3.61 29.04
N GLY A 317 -17.98 3.04 27.85
CA GLY A 317 -19.22 2.84 27.08
C GLY A 317 -19.78 1.42 27.13
N ARG A 318 -20.86 1.20 26.37
CA ARG A 318 -21.46 -0.14 26.17
C ARG A 318 -21.05 -0.69 24.80
N ALA A 319 -20.85 -2.01 24.73
CA ALA A 319 -20.66 -2.70 23.46
C ALA A 319 -21.87 -2.46 22.54
N ARG A 320 -21.61 -2.28 21.24
CA ARG A 320 -22.65 -1.97 20.25
C ARG A 320 -22.81 -3.13 19.28
N ARG A 321 -24.05 -3.41 18.91
CA ARG A 321 -24.45 -4.47 17.99
C ARG A 321 -25.23 -3.85 16.85
N VAL A 322 -24.83 -4.20 15.64
CA VAL A 322 -25.48 -3.73 14.42
C VAL A 322 -25.97 -4.93 13.64
N ARG A 323 -27.22 -4.89 13.18
CA ARG A 323 -27.75 -5.89 12.27
C ARG A 323 -27.57 -5.43 10.82
N ALA A 324 -27.08 -6.34 9.96
CA ALA A 324 -26.89 -6.10 8.54
C ALA A 324 -27.37 -7.28 7.68
N ARG A 325 -27.66 -7.04 6.40
CA ARG A 325 -27.99 -8.10 5.42
C ARG A 325 -26.87 -8.35 4.41
N CYS A 326 -25.96 -7.41 4.27
CA CYS A 326 -24.72 -7.54 3.51
C CYS A 326 -23.58 -6.92 4.33
N VAL A 327 -22.43 -7.59 4.39
CA VAL A 327 -21.26 -7.13 5.15
C VAL A 327 -20.05 -7.05 4.23
N LEU A 328 -19.39 -5.89 4.23
CA LEU A 328 -18.18 -5.60 3.48
C LEU A 328 -17.04 -5.37 4.46
N LEU A 329 -16.20 -6.37 4.65
CA LEU A 329 -15.02 -6.32 5.50
C LEU A 329 -13.87 -5.68 4.73
N ALA A 330 -13.77 -4.35 4.80
CA ALA A 330 -12.72 -3.56 4.19
C ALA A 330 -11.44 -3.53 5.06
N LEU A 331 -10.94 -4.72 5.42
CA LEU A 331 -9.98 -4.94 6.50
C LEU A 331 -8.66 -5.59 6.02
N PRO A 332 -7.50 -5.22 6.59
CA PRO A 332 -6.24 -5.91 6.36
C PRO A 332 -6.19 -7.28 7.07
N GLN A 333 -5.17 -8.09 6.75
CA GLN A 333 -4.93 -9.42 7.33
C GLN A 333 -5.01 -9.40 8.86
N HIS A 334 -4.22 -8.55 9.51
CA HIS A 334 -4.14 -8.52 10.97
C HIS A 334 -5.49 -8.19 11.63
N ALA A 335 -6.26 -7.26 11.05
CA ALA A 335 -7.58 -6.90 11.57
C ALA A 335 -8.57 -8.06 11.47
N LEU A 336 -8.55 -8.82 10.35
CA LEU A 336 -9.37 -10.03 10.21
C LEU A 336 -8.93 -11.10 11.20
N GLU A 337 -7.63 -11.37 11.31
CA GLU A 337 -7.09 -12.37 12.25
C GLU A 337 -7.36 -12.02 13.73
N SER A 338 -7.60 -10.74 14.05
CA SER A 338 -7.92 -10.28 15.41
C SER A 338 -9.40 -10.40 15.80
N LEU A 339 -10.27 -10.81 14.87
CA LEU A 339 -11.66 -11.13 15.19
C LEU A 339 -11.72 -12.35 16.12
N ASP A 340 -12.80 -12.42 16.89
CA ASP A 340 -13.11 -13.54 17.76
C ASP A 340 -13.10 -14.85 16.94
N PRO A 341 -12.39 -15.91 17.40
CA PRO A 341 -12.36 -17.21 16.73
C PRO A 341 -13.74 -17.83 16.49
N ASP A 342 -14.75 -17.46 17.29
CA ASP A 342 -16.14 -17.89 17.09
C ASP A 342 -16.85 -17.18 15.92
N THR A 343 -16.19 -16.25 15.24
CA THR A 343 -16.70 -15.64 14.01
C THR A 343 -16.90 -16.72 12.95
N PHE A 344 -18.15 -16.91 12.50
CA PHE A 344 -18.55 -18.05 11.66
C PHE A 344 -17.74 -18.22 10.37
N LEU A 345 -17.14 -17.14 9.84
CA LEU A 345 -16.26 -17.19 8.66
C LEU A 345 -15.08 -18.14 8.88
N PHE A 346 -14.56 -18.23 10.11
CA PHE A 346 -13.41 -19.08 10.45
C PHE A 346 -13.75 -20.55 10.59
N GLU A 347 -15.01 -20.95 10.43
CA GLU A 347 -15.37 -22.35 10.23
C GLU A 347 -14.87 -22.87 8.87
N ASP A 348 -14.69 -21.98 7.87
CA ASP A 348 -14.24 -22.36 6.54
C ASP A 348 -12.72 -22.58 6.47
N ALA A 349 -12.32 -23.80 6.13
CA ALA A 349 -10.90 -24.18 6.07
C ALA A 349 -10.16 -23.51 4.90
N ALA A 350 -10.84 -23.16 3.80
CA ALA A 350 -10.21 -22.51 2.65
C ALA A 350 -9.87 -21.05 2.96
N LEU A 351 -10.79 -20.31 3.58
CA LEU A 351 -10.55 -18.96 4.08
C LEU A 351 -9.36 -18.95 5.05
N ASN A 352 -9.34 -19.84 6.04
CA ASN A 352 -8.24 -19.91 7.00
C ASN A 352 -6.87 -20.17 6.35
N ARG A 353 -6.81 -21.00 5.30
CA ARG A 353 -5.58 -21.19 4.51
C ARG A 353 -5.22 -19.93 3.74
N ASN A 354 -6.19 -19.32 3.06
CA ASN A 354 -5.98 -18.14 2.23
C ASN A 354 -5.56 -16.91 3.05
N LEU A 355 -6.08 -16.75 4.28
CA LEU A 355 -5.67 -15.69 5.20
C LEU A 355 -4.15 -15.70 5.39
N ARG A 356 -3.56 -16.90 5.54
CA ARG A 356 -2.13 -17.11 5.73
C ARG A 356 -1.31 -17.02 4.43
N GLY A 357 -1.94 -16.80 3.28
CA GLY A 357 -1.27 -16.72 1.99
C GLY A 357 -0.42 -15.47 1.78
N VAL A 358 -0.52 -14.51 2.70
CA VAL A 358 0.25 -13.27 2.68
C VAL A 358 0.98 -13.06 4.01
N ARG A 359 1.96 -12.18 4.00
CA ARG A 359 2.75 -11.78 5.17
C ARG A 359 2.81 -10.27 5.22
N ALA A 360 2.47 -9.72 6.39
CA ALA A 360 2.65 -8.32 6.69
C ALA A 360 4.15 -7.95 6.70
N VAL A 361 4.45 -6.78 6.16
CA VAL A 361 5.78 -6.16 6.17
C VAL A 361 5.75 -4.98 7.15
N PRO A 362 6.50 -5.05 8.26
CA PRO A 362 6.71 -3.92 9.16
C PRO A 362 7.22 -2.71 8.38
N ALA A 363 6.71 -1.52 8.67
CA ALA A 363 7.15 -0.31 8.00
C ALA A 363 7.09 0.91 8.92
N VAL A 364 8.17 1.68 8.95
CA VAL A 364 8.26 2.94 9.69
C VAL A 364 8.59 4.08 8.75
N LYS A 365 7.91 5.22 8.94
CA LYS A 365 8.28 6.50 8.32
C LYS A 365 8.57 7.53 9.39
N LEU A 366 9.73 8.18 9.29
CA LEU A 366 10.14 9.31 10.11
C LEU A 366 10.36 10.53 9.22
N PHE A 367 9.54 11.55 9.41
CA PHE A 367 9.68 12.87 8.80
C PHE A 367 10.34 13.85 9.76
N LEU A 368 11.22 14.68 9.21
CA LEU A 368 11.84 15.81 9.89
C LEU A 368 11.58 17.08 9.06
N ALA A 369 11.15 18.16 9.70
CA ALA A 369 11.17 19.49 9.11
C ALA A 369 12.41 20.25 9.59
N TYR A 370 13.07 20.97 8.70
CA TYR A 370 14.23 21.81 8.98
C TYR A 370 13.93 23.27 8.63
N PRO A 371 14.55 24.26 9.29
CA PRO A 371 14.30 25.68 9.00
C PRO A 371 14.71 26.07 7.56
N SER A 372 15.66 25.35 6.98
CA SER A 372 16.10 25.48 5.59
C SER A 372 16.59 24.13 5.04
N PRO A 373 16.57 23.91 3.72
CA PRO A 373 17.04 22.68 3.09
C PRO A 373 18.58 22.64 3.05
N TRP A 374 19.22 22.50 4.20
CA TRP A 374 20.69 22.55 4.34
C TRP A 374 21.43 21.52 3.47
N TRP A 375 20.78 20.44 3.06
CA TRP A 375 21.35 19.42 2.17
C TRP A 375 21.59 19.93 0.74
N GLU A 376 20.97 21.04 0.31
CA GLU A 376 21.18 21.61 -1.03
C GLU A 376 22.65 21.95 -1.31
N GLN A 377 23.39 22.39 -0.29
CA GLN A 377 24.82 22.68 -0.40
C GLN A 377 25.67 21.43 -0.74
N THR A 378 25.09 20.25 -0.58
CA THR A 378 25.72 18.96 -0.91
C THR A 378 25.35 18.47 -2.31
N GLY A 379 24.66 19.28 -3.11
CA GLY A 379 24.25 18.96 -4.48
C GLY A 379 22.97 18.13 -4.59
N VAL A 380 22.25 17.91 -3.48
CA VAL A 380 20.96 17.20 -3.47
C VAL A 380 19.82 18.20 -3.41
N SER A 381 18.83 18.12 -4.31
CA SER A 381 17.70 19.07 -4.32
C SER A 381 16.36 18.40 -3.99
N ARG A 382 16.05 17.32 -4.70
CA ARG A 382 14.83 16.51 -4.56
C ARG A 382 15.18 15.04 -4.81
N GLY A 383 14.19 14.16 -4.74
CA GLY A 383 14.37 12.75 -5.09
C GLY A 383 14.68 11.86 -3.89
N ARG A 384 15.17 10.66 -4.16
CA ARG A 384 15.48 9.65 -3.15
C ARG A 384 16.99 9.47 -3.00
N SER A 385 17.51 9.57 -1.79
CA SER A 385 18.83 9.00 -1.44
C SER A 385 18.66 7.66 -0.73
N THR A 386 19.65 6.79 -0.82
CA THR A 386 19.67 5.48 -0.16
C THR A 386 20.92 5.28 0.69
N THR A 387 20.84 4.40 1.68
CA THR A 387 21.96 4.12 2.58
C THR A 387 21.86 2.75 3.25
N ASP A 388 23.02 2.19 3.62
CA ASP A 388 23.12 1.05 4.52
C ASP A 388 22.93 1.39 6.02
N LEU A 389 22.93 2.67 6.39
CA LEU A 389 22.53 3.13 7.73
C LEU A 389 21.05 2.81 8.00
N PRO A 390 20.60 2.77 9.26
CA PRO A 390 19.19 2.52 9.60
C PRO A 390 18.18 3.49 8.98
N LEU A 391 18.59 4.61 8.37
CA LEU A 391 17.70 5.47 7.59
C LEU A 391 17.11 4.77 6.36
N ARG A 392 17.90 3.92 5.69
CA ARG A 392 17.62 3.14 4.46
C ARG A 392 17.20 3.95 3.23
N GLN A 393 16.05 4.59 3.25
CA GLN A 393 15.53 5.43 2.16
C GLN A 393 15.16 6.81 2.68
N LEU A 394 15.61 7.84 1.96
CA LEU A 394 15.36 9.24 2.27
C LEU A 394 14.67 9.92 1.10
N TRP A 395 13.70 10.80 1.36
CA TRP A 395 13.05 11.58 0.30
C TRP A 395 13.06 13.07 0.61
N TYR A 396 13.57 13.85 -0.33
CA TYR A 396 13.67 15.31 -0.23
C TYR A 396 12.52 15.96 -0.98
N TRP A 397 11.78 16.84 -0.31
CA TRP A 397 10.78 17.69 -0.94
C TRP A 397 11.24 19.15 -0.91
N ALA A 398 11.11 19.82 -2.05
CA ALA A 398 11.14 21.27 -2.05
C ALA A 398 9.86 21.77 -1.38
N GLY A 399 9.99 22.66 -0.38
CA GLY A 399 8.87 23.49 0.04
C GLY A 399 8.38 24.32 -1.15
N GLY A 400 7.09 24.63 -1.21
CA GLY A 400 6.52 25.47 -2.27
C GLY A 400 7.29 26.80 -2.43
N ASP A 401 7.28 27.31 -3.66
CA ASP A 401 7.86 28.61 -4.03
C ASP A 401 7.14 29.72 -3.21
N THR A 402 7.80 30.50 -2.35
CA THR A 402 8.77 31.51 -2.74
C THR A 402 9.55 32.03 -1.50
N GLN A 403 10.89 32.03 -1.58
CA GLN A 403 11.86 32.73 -0.71
C GLN A 403 12.23 32.12 0.68
N ARG A 404 12.09 30.79 0.84
CA ARG A 404 12.70 29.86 1.83
C ARG A 404 12.32 29.97 3.33
N PRO A 405 11.15 29.43 3.73
CA PRO A 405 10.88 28.85 5.05
C PRO A 405 10.77 27.29 4.96
N PRO A 406 10.45 26.53 6.03
CA PRO A 406 11.08 25.23 6.33
C PRO A 406 10.96 24.13 5.26
N ALA A 407 11.92 23.21 5.23
CA ALA A 407 11.96 22.10 4.28
C ALA A 407 11.65 20.76 4.96
N VAL A 408 10.91 19.89 4.26
CA VAL A 408 10.54 18.56 4.77
C VAL A 408 11.42 17.48 4.15
N LEU A 409 11.87 16.57 5.00
CA LEU A 409 12.61 15.38 4.64
C LEU A 409 11.91 14.16 5.26
N LEU A 410 11.65 13.12 4.45
CA LEU A 410 11.37 11.79 4.99
C LEU A 410 12.73 11.21 5.26
N ALA A 411 13.19 11.44 6.49
CA ALA A 411 14.52 11.11 6.94
C ALA A 411 14.75 9.61 6.96
N SER A 412 13.70 8.83 7.23
CA SER A 412 13.76 7.38 7.13
C SER A 412 12.44 6.80 6.64
N TYR A 413 12.52 5.97 5.60
CA TYR A 413 11.49 5.01 5.24
C TYR A 413 12.07 3.61 5.23
N THR A 414 11.64 2.80 6.19
CA THR A 414 12.25 1.51 6.49
C THR A 414 11.22 0.40 6.58
N SER A 415 11.72 -0.83 6.43
CA SER A 415 10.96 -2.05 6.68
C SER A 415 11.82 -3.06 7.42
N GLY A 416 11.21 -4.10 7.97
CA GLY A 416 11.95 -5.22 8.56
C GLY A 416 12.82 -4.82 9.75
N THR A 417 14.11 -5.19 9.72
CA THR A 417 15.02 -4.97 10.86
C THR A 417 15.21 -3.49 11.19
N ASP A 418 15.25 -2.63 10.18
CA ASP A 418 15.44 -1.19 10.38
C ASP A 418 14.16 -0.51 10.88
N ALA A 419 12.97 -1.04 10.53
CA ALA A 419 11.73 -0.61 11.15
C ALA A 419 11.72 -0.93 12.66
N ALA A 420 12.18 -2.12 13.06
CA ALA A 420 12.32 -2.49 14.47
C ALA A 420 13.32 -1.59 15.21
N TYR A 421 14.42 -1.20 14.56
CA TYR A 421 15.38 -0.23 15.12
C TYR A 421 14.70 1.09 15.49
N TRP A 422 13.95 1.69 14.56
CA TRP A 422 13.24 2.96 14.83
C TRP A 422 12.12 2.79 15.83
N SER A 423 11.39 1.68 15.76
CA SER A 423 10.31 1.38 16.71
C SER A 423 10.83 1.36 18.16
N GLY A 424 11.98 0.71 18.39
CA GLY A 424 12.65 0.67 19.69
C GLY A 424 13.09 2.05 20.23
N LEU A 425 13.20 3.06 19.37
CA LEU A 425 13.54 4.44 19.76
C LEU A 425 12.33 5.33 20.01
N ARG A 426 11.09 4.88 19.74
CA ARG A 426 9.88 5.71 19.87
C ARG A 426 9.49 6.05 21.31
N ALA A 427 9.90 5.23 22.28
CA ALA A 427 9.62 5.50 23.69
C ALA A 427 10.51 6.62 24.25
N GLY A 428 9.96 7.41 25.18
CA GLY A 428 10.68 8.46 25.90
C GLY A 428 10.13 9.86 25.64
N GLU A 429 10.98 10.87 25.89
CA GLU A 429 10.63 12.28 25.70
C GLU A 429 10.27 12.55 24.23
N LEU A 430 9.13 13.19 23.99
CA LEU A 430 8.71 13.60 22.65
C LEU A 430 9.59 14.77 22.17
N TYR A 431 9.93 14.78 20.88
CA TYR A 431 10.62 15.93 20.29
C TYR A 431 9.64 17.10 20.19
N PRO A 432 9.94 18.28 20.76
CA PRO A 432 9.02 19.40 20.73
C PRO A 432 8.97 20.02 19.33
N ASP A 433 7.78 20.42 18.91
CA ASP A 433 7.64 21.29 17.76
C ASP A 433 8.12 22.70 18.11
N ALA A 434 8.95 23.29 17.24
CA ALA A 434 9.34 24.68 17.37
C ALA A 434 8.10 25.58 17.22
N LYS A 435 8.01 26.63 18.03
CA LYS A 435 6.99 27.67 17.87
C LYS A 435 7.19 28.33 16.51
N GLY A 436 6.26 28.09 15.58
CA GLY A 436 6.37 28.64 14.23
C GLY A 436 6.39 30.17 14.23
N PRO A 437 6.98 30.82 13.20
CA PRO A 437 7.04 32.28 13.07
C PRO A 437 5.69 32.96 12.78
N ARG A 438 4.61 32.19 12.69
CA ARG A 438 3.22 32.67 12.66
C ARG A 438 2.44 31.89 13.69
N GLU A 439 1.45 32.53 14.29
CA GLU A 439 0.37 31.91 15.10
C GLU A 439 -0.46 30.93 14.25
N ALA A 440 0.19 30.02 13.51
CA ALA A 440 -0.47 28.89 12.92
C ALA A 440 -1.03 28.07 14.10
N PRO A 441 -2.33 27.73 14.08
CA PRO A 441 -2.92 26.95 15.15
C PRO A 441 -2.05 25.72 15.38
N SER A 442 -1.74 25.43 16.66
CA SER A 442 -1.02 24.22 17.02
C SER A 442 -1.79 23.05 16.44
N LEU A 443 -1.27 22.46 15.37
CA LEU A 443 -1.79 21.21 14.86
C LEU A 443 -1.66 20.19 16.00
N PRO A 444 -2.62 19.28 16.17
CA PRO A 444 -2.45 18.16 17.08
C PRO A 444 -1.08 17.51 16.82
N ALA A 445 -0.38 17.11 17.89
CA ALA A 445 0.87 16.36 17.79
C ALA A 445 0.59 14.91 17.34
N ASP A 446 -0.10 14.76 16.21
CA ASP A 446 -0.41 13.49 15.58
C ASP A 446 0.89 12.78 15.23
N ALA A 447 1.02 11.50 15.56
CA ALA A 447 2.20 10.70 15.22
C ALA A 447 3.54 11.33 15.66
N PRO A 448 3.74 11.62 16.97
CA PRO A 448 4.95 12.30 17.43
C PRO A 448 6.17 11.39 17.29
N ALA A 449 7.34 11.99 17.07
CA ALA A 449 8.62 11.30 17.16
C ALA A 449 9.28 11.58 18.52
N SER A 450 10.05 10.62 19.05
CA SER A 450 10.83 10.86 20.27
C SER A 450 12.06 11.72 19.98
N ARG A 451 12.57 12.42 21.00
CA ARG A 451 13.81 13.18 20.92
C ARG A 451 14.98 12.32 20.45
N ARG A 452 15.08 11.09 20.96
CA ARG A 452 16.15 10.13 20.59
C ARG A 452 16.10 9.74 19.11
N MET A 453 14.90 9.55 18.55
CA MET A 453 14.77 9.30 17.11
C MET A 453 15.32 10.45 16.29
N VAL A 454 14.96 11.68 16.67
CA VAL A 454 15.36 12.89 15.95
C VAL A 454 16.88 13.10 16.04
N GLU A 455 17.46 13.02 17.23
CA GLU A 455 18.91 13.13 17.44
C GLU A 455 19.67 12.08 16.62
N ARG A 456 19.20 10.83 16.64
CA ARG A 456 19.88 9.73 15.94
C ARG A 456 19.75 9.84 14.43
N ALA A 457 18.57 10.20 13.93
CA ALA A 457 18.35 10.45 12.51
C ALA A 457 19.18 11.64 12.02
N HIS A 458 19.21 12.74 12.78
CA HIS A 458 19.99 13.92 12.45
C HIS A 458 21.49 13.59 12.34
N ALA A 459 22.06 12.85 13.29
CA ALA A 459 23.46 12.42 13.22
C ALA A 459 23.77 11.57 11.97
N MET A 460 22.91 10.61 11.63
CA MET A 460 23.07 9.80 10.41
C MET A 460 22.92 10.63 9.14
N LEU A 461 22.07 11.66 9.15
CA LEU A 461 21.93 12.59 8.04
C LEU A 461 23.19 13.40 7.82
N LEU A 462 23.83 13.91 8.89
CA LEU A 462 25.11 14.61 8.80
C LEU A 462 26.20 13.71 8.21
N GLU A 463 26.28 12.45 8.68
CA GLU A 463 27.21 11.43 8.16
C GLU A 463 26.99 11.14 6.67
N LEU A 464 25.74 10.86 6.27
CA LEU A 464 25.36 10.55 4.90
C LEU A 464 25.72 11.69 3.93
N HIS A 465 25.45 12.93 4.34
CA HIS A 465 25.68 14.13 3.52
C HIS A 465 27.13 14.63 3.62
N GLY A 466 27.93 14.12 4.56
CA GLY A 466 29.32 14.52 4.77
C GLY A 466 29.47 15.95 5.28
N VAL A 467 28.54 16.40 6.12
CA VAL A 467 28.56 17.73 6.75
C VAL A 467 28.85 17.60 8.24
N GLN A 468 29.55 18.58 8.83
CA GLN A 468 29.89 18.56 10.26
C GLN A 468 28.75 19.04 11.15
N ASP A 469 27.96 20.00 10.64
CA ASP A 469 26.87 20.62 11.38
C ASP A 469 25.76 21.06 10.41
N ALA A 470 24.53 21.08 10.91
CA ALA A 470 23.36 21.61 10.23
C ALA A 470 22.33 22.06 11.29
N PRO A 471 21.38 22.95 10.93
CA PRO A 471 20.33 23.35 11.85
C PRO A 471 19.55 22.16 12.39
N TRP A 472 19.16 22.21 13.67
CA TRP A 472 18.28 21.20 14.26
C TRP A 472 16.89 21.19 13.59
N PRO A 473 16.22 20.03 13.52
CA PRO A 473 14.84 19.94 13.05
C PRO A 473 13.90 20.84 13.86
N VAL A 474 12.96 21.49 13.19
CA VAL A 474 11.91 22.29 13.83
C VAL A 474 10.68 21.48 14.20
N ALA A 475 10.51 20.30 13.61
CA ALA A 475 9.42 19.38 13.93
C ALA A 475 9.73 17.97 13.42
N ALA A 476 9.09 16.97 14.00
CA ALA A 476 9.26 15.59 13.61
C ALA A 476 7.96 14.77 13.75
N ARG A 477 7.75 13.84 12.82
CA ARG A 477 6.56 12.96 12.80
C ARG A 477 6.98 11.54 12.47
N CYS A 478 6.48 10.57 13.22
CA CYS A 478 6.82 9.17 13.05
C CYS A 478 5.58 8.29 13.09
N GLN A 479 5.43 7.42 12.10
CA GLN A 479 4.45 6.35 12.12
C GLN A 479 5.13 4.99 11.97
N ASP A 480 4.83 4.08 12.89
CA ASP A 480 5.10 2.64 12.77
C ASP A 480 3.80 1.92 12.41
N TRP A 481 3.73 1.37 11.21
CA TRP A 481 2.54 0.64 10.76
C TRP A 481 2.46 -0.78 11.30
N SER A 482 3.45 -1.24 12.05
CA SER A 482 3.45 -2.56 12.70
C SER A 482 2.63 -2.57 13.99
N ASP A 483 2.40 -1.40 14.59
CA ASP A 483 1.56 -1.26 15.78
C ASP A 483 0.12 -1.69 15.52
N ALA A 484 -0.57 -2.14 16.58
CA ALA A 484 -2.01 -2.31 16.55
C ALA A 484 -2.71 -0.97 16.24
N PRO A 485 -3.82 -0.96 15.47
CA PRO A 485 -4.52 -2.12 14.90
C PRO A 485 -4.03 -2.53 13.49
N HIS A 486 -2.89 -2.02 13.03
CA HIS A 486 -2.47 -2.12 11.63
C HIS A 486 -1.73 -3.43 11.32
N GLY A 487 -0.80 -3.84 12.18
CA GLY A 487 -0.04 -5.10 12.05
C GLY A 487 0.98 -5.17 10.91
N GLY A 488 1.10 -4.10 10.10
CA GLY A 488 2.08 -3.96 9.03
C GLY A 488 1.75 -2.80 8.08
N GLY A 489 2.78 -2.27 7.39
CA GLY A 489 2.60 -1.20 6.41
C GLY A 489 2.03 -1.67 5.08
N TRP A 490 2.35 -2.89 4.68
CA TRP A 490 1.94 -3.51 3.42
C TRP A 490 2.18 -5.02 3.50
N HIS A 491 1.89 -5.78 2.44
CA HIS A 491 1.95 -7.25 2.46
C HIS A 491 2.70 -7.81 1.25
N VAL A 492 3.21 -9.02 1.39
CA VAL A 492 3.76 -9.82 0.29
C VAL A 492 3.11 -11.19 0.26
N TRP A 493 2.95 -11.77 -0.93
CA TRP A 493 2.49 -13.14 -1.10
C TRP A 493 3.52 -14.14 -0.60
N ARG A 494 3.08 -15.13 0.18
CA ARG A 494 3.94 -16.21 0.65
C ARG A 494 4.21 -17.21 -0.47
N GLU A 495 5.25 -18.01 -0.24
CA GLU A 495 5.62 -19.13 -1.08
C GLU A 495 4.48 -20.16 -1.14
N HIS A 496 4.39 -20.88 -2.24
CA HIS A 496 3.40 -21.91 -2.57
C HIS A 496 1.95 -21.44 -2.72
N HIS A 497 1.68 -20.15 -2.54
CA HIS A 497 0.36 -19.56 -2.72
C HIS A 497 0.25 -18.95 -4.13
N VAL A 498 -0.85 -19.23 -4.82
CA VAL A 498 -1.12 -18.72 -6.17
C VAL A 498 -2.14 -17.59 -6.06
N SER A 499 -1.66 -16.34 -6.14
CA SER A 499 -2.49 -15.15 -5.97
C SER A 499 -3.69 -15.11 -6.93
N GLY A 500 -3.51 -15.58 -8.17
CA GLY A 500 -4.56 -15.66 -9.19
C GLY A 500 -5.82 -16.42 -8.75
N ASP A 501 -5.65 -17.47 -7.93
CA ASP A 501 -6.75 -18.28 -7.40
C ASP A 501 -7.28 -17.72 -6.08
N ILE A 502 -6.37 -17.21 -5.24
CA ILE A 502 -6.71 -16.74 -3.89
C ILE A 502 -7.43 -15.40 -3.92
N ILE A 503 -7.04 -14.46 -4.80
CA ILE A 503 -7.64 -13.12 -4.87
C ILE A 503 -9.17 -13.20 -5.08
N PRO A 504 -9.71 -13.92 -6.08
CA PRO A 504 -11.15 -14.06 -6.24
C PRO A 504 -11.81 -14.81 -5.08
N ALA A 505 -11.17 -15.86 -4.56
CA ALA A 505 -11.70 -16.65 -3.45
C ALA A 505 -11.80 -15.82 -2.15
N MET A 506 -10.86 -14.90 -1.92
CA MET A 506 -10.90 -13.99 -0.77
C MET A 506 -12.02 -12.97 -0.86
N ARG A 507 -12.35 -12.46 -2.07
CA ARG A 507 -13.46 -11.48 -2.23
C ARG A 507 -14.80 -12.04 -1.76
N LYS A 508 -15.05 -13.33 -2.02
CA LYS A 508 -16.27 -14.05 -1.65
C LYS A 508 -15.91 -15.42 -1.05
N PRO A 509 -15.51 -15.45 0.25
CA PRO A 509 -14.94 -16.65 0.84
C PRO A 509 -15.97 -17.76 1.05
N LEU A 510 -17.23 -17.40 1.34
CA LEU A 510 -18.34 -18.33 1.48
C LEU A 510 -19.39 -18.00 0.42
N ALA A 511 -19.73 -18.97 -0.44
CA ALA A 511 -20.57 -18.76 -1.61
C ALA A 511 -22.00 -18.30 -1.25
N ASP A 512 -22.58 -18.90 -0.21
CA ASP A 512 -23.97 -18.68 0.20
C ASP A 512 -24.16 -17.44 1.09
N GLU A 513 -23.06 -16.85 1.57
CA GLU A 513 -23.07 -15.78 2.57
C GLU A 513 -22.82 -14.43 1.93
N GLN A 514 -23.63 -13.42 2.21
CA GLN A 514 -23.45 -12.03 1.79
C GLN A 514 -22.41 -11.27 2.62
N VAL A 515 -21.25 -11.90 2.80
CA VAL A 515 -20.07 -11.33 3.46
C VAL A 515 -18.90 -11.34 2.48
N PHE A 516 -18.27 -10.19 2.30
CA PHE A 516 -17.20 -10.00 1.32
C PHE A 516 -15.99 -9.38 2.00
N ILE A 517 -14.79 -9.73 1.53
CA ILE A 517 -13.53 -9.16 2.02
C ILE A 517 -12.93 -8.29 0.92
N VAL A 518 -12.63 -7.04 1.26
CA VAL A 518 -11.98 -6.07 0.36
C VAL A 518 -10.72 -5.57 1.04
N SER A 519 -9.56 -5.93 0.48
CA SER A 519 -8.29 -5.66 1.12
C SER A 519 -7.19 -5.41 0.10
N ASP A 520 -6.19 -4.63 0.46
CA ASP A 520 -4.93 -4.57 -0.27
C ASP A 520 -4.17 -5.90 -0.18
N CYS A 521 -4.35 -6.64 0.92
CA CYS A 521 -3.53 -7.80 1.30
C CYS A 521 -3.58 -8.89 0.23
N TRP A 522 -4.79 -9.27 -0.17
CA TRP A 522 -5.04 -10.25 -1.22
C TRP A 522 -5.46 -9.54 -2.51
N SER A 523 -4.51 -8.83 -3.10
CA SER A 523 -4.68 -8.16 -4.38
C SER A 523 -3.51 -8.45 -5.34
N HIS A 524 -3.65 -8.05 -6.60
CA HIS A 524 -2.60 -8.19 -7.62
C HIS A 524 -1.49 -7.14 -7.48
N ASP A 525 -1.64 -6.21 -6.55
CA ASP A 525 -0.66 -5.17 -6.21
C ASP A 525 -0.72 -4.87 -4.70
N PRO A 526 -0.26 -5.81 -3.85
CA PRO A 526 -0.41 -5.70 -2.40
C PRO A 526 0.26 -4.45 -1.81
N GLY A 527 -0.41 -3.83 -0.84
CA GLY A 527 0.06 -2.58 -0.22
C GLY A 527 -0.25 -1.31 -1.00
N SER A 528 -0.90 -1.41 -2.18
CA SER A 528 -1.21 -0.25 -3.01
C SER A 528 -2.68 0.17 -2.95
N VAL A 529 -2.91 1.45 -3.25
CA VAL A 529 -4.26 2.00 -3.44
C VAL A 529 -4.94 1.32 -4.63
N HIS A 530 -4.19 1.06 -5.70
CA HIS A 530 -4.72 0.44 -6.90
C HIS A 530 -5.23 -0.99 -6.63
N GLY A 531 -4.44 -1.83 -5.93
CA GLY A 531 -4.86 -3.18 -5.55
C GLY A 531 -6.12 -3.18 -4.68
N THR A 532 -6.21 -2.23 -3.74
CA THR A 532 -7.41 -2.06 -2.88
C THR A 532 -8.65 -1.67 -3.69
N LEU A 533 -8.54 -0.63 -4.52
CA LEU A 533 -9.66 -0.14 -5.33
C LEU A 533 -10.11 -1.19 -6.35
N ALA A 534 -9.18 -1.92 -6.95
CA ALA A 534 -9.49 -2.97 -7.91
C ALA A 534 -10.22 -4.15 -7.24
N THR A 535 -9.80 -4.54 -6.04
CA THR A 535 -10.50 -5.56 -5.25
C THR A 535 -11.91 -5.11 -4.89
N ALA A 536 -12.08 -3.84 -4.49
CA ALA A 536 -13.38 -3.25 -4.21
C ALA A 536 -14.28 -3.25 -5.47
N GLU A 537 -13.74 -2.77 -6.59
CA GLU A 537 -14.47 -2.67 -7.85
C GLU A 537 -14.88 -4.04 -8.41
N CYS A 538 -13.99 -5.04 -8.37
CA CYS A 538 -14.35 -6.42 -8.70
C CYS A 538 -15.44 -6.96 -7.77
N THR A 539 -15.38 -6.70 -6.46
CA THR A 539 -16.43 -7.15 -5.52
C THR A 539 -17.79 -6.56 -5.89
N LEU A 540 -17.83 -5.25 -6.16
CA LEU A 540 -19.05 -4.54 -6.53
C LEU A 540 -19.66 -5.04 -7.85
N GLN A 541 -18.83 -5.27 -8.87
CA GLN A 541 -19.28 -5.75 -10.18
C GLN A 541 -19.65 -7.24 -10.15
N ASP A 542 -18.73 -8.10 -9.70
CA ASP A 542 -18.83 -9.56 -9.83
C ASP A 542 -19.92 -10.15 -8.91
N HIS A 543 -20.20 -9.50 -7.77
CA HIS A 543 -21.09 -10.07 -6.74
C HIS A 543 -22.26 -9.20 -6.32
N LEU A 544 -22.16 -7.87 -6.51
CA LEU A 544 -23.21 -6.94 -6.10
C LEU A 544 -23.93 -6.30 -7.29
N GLY A 545 -23.53 -6.63 -8.52
CA GLY A 545 -24.24 -6.25 -9.75
C GLY A 545 -24.16 -4.76 -10.08
N LEU A 546 -23.13 -4.06 -9.59
CA LEU A 546 -22.87 -2.68 -10.02
C LEU A 546 -22.24 -2.70 -11.42
N GLY A 547 -22.68 -1.78 -12.29
CA GLY A 547 -22.08 -1.58 -13.60
C GLY A 547 -20.71 -0.91 -13.51
N TRP A 548 -19.98 -0.95 -14.62
CA TRP A 548 -18.72 -0.23 -14.78
C TRP A 548 -18.90 1.28 -14.46
N PRO A 549 -17.97 1.92 -13.72
CA PRO A 549 -18.10 3.34 -13.41
C PRO A 549 -17.98 4.19 -14.67
N GLY A 550 -18.92 5.10 -14.92
CA GLY A 550 -18.87 5.98 -16.11
C GLY A 550 -17.68 6.94 -16.14
N TRP A 551 -16.96 7.12 -15.03
CA TRP A 551 -15.74 7.93 -14.96
C TRP A 551 -14.45 7.13 -15.24
N LEU A 552 -14.53 5.80 -15.24
CA LEU A 552 -13.36 4.94 -15.42
C LEU A 552 -13.27 4.51 -16.88
N ARG A 553 -12.13 4.74 -17.53
CA ARG A 553 -11.91 4.23 -18.88
C ARG A 553 -11.83 2.69 -18.90
N HIS A 554 -12.28 2.05 -19.98
CA HIS A 554 -12.18 0.60 -20.13
C HIS A 554 -10.79 0.17 -20.58
N GLU A 555 -10.23 0.87 -21.57
CA GLU A 555 -8.99 0.53 -22.23
C GLU A 555 -7.78 0.68 -21.29
N GLY A 556 -6.94 -0.35 -21.24
CA GLY A 556 -5.74 -0.37 -20.40
C GLY A 556 -6.01 -0.44 -18.88
N THR A 557 -7.27 -0.49 -18.45
CA THR A 557 -7.61 -0.59 -17.03
C THR A 557 -7.44 -2.01 -16.51
N ARG A 558 -6.45 -2.19 -15.63
CA ARG A 558 -6.18 -3.46 -14.95
C ARG A 558 -6.91 -3.51 -13.61
N LEU A 559 -7.71 -4.56 -13.37
CA LEU A 559 -8.40 -4.79 -12.08
C LEU A 559 -7.93 -6.07 -11.37
N GLY A 560 -6.92 -6.75 -11.94
CA GLY A 560 -6.39 -8.01 -11.42
C GLY A 560 -7.30 -9.23 -11.70
N PRO A 561 -7.00 -10.37 -11.07
CA PRO A 561 -7.73 -11.61 -11.27
C PRO A 561 -9.23 -11.47 -10.95
N ARG A 562 -10.05 -11.76 -11.96
CA ARG A 562 -11.50 -11.92 -11.85
C ARG A 562 -11.80 -13.40 -12.01
N GLY A 563 -12.08 -14.08 -10.91
CA GLY A 563 -12.38 -15.51 -10.97
C GLY A 563 -13.55 -15.75 -11.91
N THR A 564 -13.45 -16.75 -12.78
CA THR A 564 -14.65 -17.46 -13.24
C THR A 564 -14.98 -18.46 -12.15
N ALA A 565 -16.27 -18.62 -11.83
CA ALA A 565 -16.73 -19.68 -10.94
C ALA A 565 -16.37 -21.06 -11.52
N LYS A 566 -15.14 -21.53 -11.34
CA LYS A 566 -14.82 -22.94 -11.48
C LYS A 566 -15.26 -23.59 -10.18
N ARG A 567 -16.46 -24.18 -10.21
CA ARG A 567 -16.88 -25.21 -9.26
C ARG A 567 -15.70 -26.18 -9.12
N ILE A 568 -15.04 -26.17 -7.97
CA ILE A 568 -14.15 -27.25 -7.57
C ILE A 568 -15.07 -28.48 -7.46
N PRO A 569 -14.86 -29.56 -8.24
CA PRO A 569 -15.66 -30.75 -8.07
C PRO A 569 -15.46 -31.25 -6.65
N SER A 570 -16.55 -31.37 -5.89
CA SER A 570 -16.54 -32.08 -4.62
C SER A 570 -16.02 -33.50 -4.90
N ARG A 571 -14.81 -33.81 -4.45
CA ARG A 571 -14.38 -35.19 -4.35
C ARG A 571 -15.26 -35.86 -3.30
N GLY A 572 -16.13 -36.75 -3.76
CA GLY A 572 -16.91 -37.65 -2.93
C GLY A 572 -17.78 -38.56 -3.80
N GLY A 573 -17.40 -39.84 -3.92
CA GLY A 573 -18.28 -40.88 -4.42
C GLY A 573 -17.62 -42.03 -5.17
N VAL A 574 -17.09 -43.00 -4.40
CA VAL A 574 -16.64 -44.37 -4.73
C VAL A 574 -15.30 -44.52 -5.45
#